data_AF-A0A7K2M7V7-F1
#
_entry.id   AF-A0A7K2M7V7-F1
#
_cell.length_a   1.000
_cell.length_b   1.000
_cell.length_c   1.000
_cell.angle_alpha   90.00
_cell.angle_beta   90.00
_cell.angle_gamma   90.00
#
_symmetry.space_group_name_H-M   'P 1'
#
loop_
_entity.id
_entity.type
_entity.pdbx_description
1 polymer ?
#
loop_
_entity_poly.entity_id
_entity_poly.type
_entity_poly.pdbx_seq_one_letter_code
_entity_poly.pdbx_strand_id
1 'polypeptide(L)' 'GDDLAALRVRLSTGALLGGSDEERLACLRSPAPLELPYVHASLISWKSVFDELRDDAQRWEHPR' A
#
# COMPACT_ATOMS: atom_id res chain seq x y z
N GLY A 1 5.69 17.08 10.76
CA GLY A 1 4.62 16.92 9.77
C GLY A 1 5.15 17.40 8.44
N ASP A 2 4.80 16.73 7.34
CA ASP A 2 5.40 16.97 6.03
C ASP A 2 5.04 18.34 5.44
N ASP A 3 5.91 18.87 4.57
CA ASP A 3 5.75 20.14 3.87
C ASP A 3 4.47 20.16 3.01
N LEU A 4 3.63 21.19 3.22
CA LEU A 4 2.37 21.41 2.49
C LEU A 4 2.58 21.56 0.98
N ALA A 5 3.75 22.04 0.55
CA ALA A 5 4.10 22.21 -0.86
C ALA A 5 4.64 20.93 -1.52
N ALA A 6 5.04 19.92 -0.73
CA ALA A 6 5.50 18.65 -1.28
C ALA A 6 4.37 17.92 -2.02
N LEU A 7 4.69 17.25 -3.13
CA LEU A 7 3.73 16.44 -3.87
C LEU A 7 3.19 15.32 -2.97
N ARG A 8 1.87 15.15 -2.93
CA ARG A 8 1.20 14.12 -2.11
C ARG A 8 0.24 13.32 -2.96
N VAL A 9 0.26 12.01 -2.76
CA VAL A 9 -0.79 11.11 -3.26
C VAL A 9 -1.53 10.55 -2.05
N ARG A 10 -2.87 10.63 -2.08
CA ARG A 10 -3.72 9.99 -1.08
C ARG A 10 -4.20 8.66 -1.64
N LEU A 11 -3.85 7.58 -0.96
CA LEU A 11 -4.28 6.24 -1.32
C LEU A 11 -5.38 5.78 -0.37
N SER A 12 -6.41 5.16 -0.93
CA SER A 12 -7.45 4.53 -0.11
C SER A 12 -6.91 3.26 0.52
N THR A 13 -7.07 3.11 1.83
CA THR A 13 -6.74 1.86 2.54
C THR A 13 -7.79 0.77 2.32
N GLY A 14 -8.94 1.08 1.69
CA GLY A 14 -10.01 0.12 1.46
C GLY A 14 -9.57 -1.10 0.66
N ALA A 15 -8.62 -0.93 -0.26
CA ALA A 15 -8.05 -2.04 -1.05
C ALA A 15 -7.19 -2.99 -0.20
N LEU A 16 -6.77 -2.60 1.00
CA LEU A 16 -6.00 -3.43 1.92
C LEU A 16 -6.90 -4.29 2.82
N LEU A 17 -8.20 -4.00 2.90
CA LEU A 17 -9.13 -4.64 3.84
C LEU A 17 -9.76 -5.95 3.31
N GLY A 18 -9.21 -6.53 2.25
CA GLY A 18 -9.79 -7.71 1.58
C GLY A 18 -10.78 -7.39 0.46
N GLY A 19 -11.05 -8.40 -0.36
CA GLY A 19 -11.86 -8.32 -1.58
C GLY A 19 -13.36 -8.55 -1.37
N SER A 20 -13.76 -9.09 -0.20
CA SER A 20 -15.16 -9.28 0.16
C SER A 20 -15.59 -8.46 1.38
N ASP A 21 -16.90 -8.36 1.61
CA ASP A 21 -17.46 -7.69 2.78
C ASP A 21 -17.14 -8.45 4.08
N GLU A 22 -17.07 -9.78 4.03
CA GLU A 22 -16.66 -10.63 5.15
C GLU A 22 -15.21 -10.40 5.55
N GLU A 23 -14.29 -10.36 4.58
CA GLU A 23 -12.88 -10.06 4.83
C GLU A 23 -12.74 -8.64 5.40
N ARG A 24 -13.48 -7.67 4.85
CA ARG A 24 -13.48 -6.30 5.37
C ARG A 24 -13.95 -6.23 6.81
N LEU A 25 -15.05 -6.93 7.13
CA LEU A 25 -15.58 -6.96 8.48
C LEU A 25 -14.62 -7.66 9.46
N ALA A 26 -13.98 -8.76 9.04
CA ALA A 26 -12.97 -9.45 9.82
C ALA A 26 -11.75 -8.55 10.09
N CYS A 27 -11.29 -7.80 9.09
CA CYS A 27 -10.21 -6.84 9.23
C CYS A 27 -10.55 -5.73 10.23
N LEU A 28 -11.77 -5.17 10.17
CA LEU A 28 -12.21 -4.10 11.06
C LEU A 28 -12.41 -4.55 12.52
N ARG A 29 -12.64 -5.86 12.74
CA ARG A 29 -12.85 -6.44 14.08
C ARG A 29 -11.58 -7.05 14.69
N SER A 30 -10.55 -7.29 13.88
CA SER A 30 -9.34 -7.94 14.35
C SER A 30 -8.52 -7.02 15.26
N PRO A 31 -8.02 -7.50 16.42
CA PRO A 31 -7.04 -6.77 17.21
C PRO A 31 -5.65 -6.74 16.53
N ALA A 32 -5.42 -7.62 15.56
CA ALA A 32 -4.17 -7.73 14.80
C ALA A 32 -4.47 -7.85 13.29
N PRO A 33 -4.96 -6.79 12.63
CA PRO A 33 -5.41 -6.87 11.24
C PRO A 33 -4.26 -7.16 10.25
N LEU A 34 -3.03 -6.84 10.61
CA LEU A 34 -1.84 -7.08 9.78
C LEU A 34 -1.45 -8.56 9.69
N GLU A 35 -1.93 -9.40 10.63
CA GLU A 35 -1.68 -10.85 10.62
C GLU A 35 -2.69 -11.60 9.73
N LEU A 36 -3.72 -10.93 9.22
CA LEU A 36 -4.71 -11.53 8.34
C LEU A 36 -4.09 -11.82 6.96
N PRO A 37 -4.26 -13.04 6.41
CA PRO A 37 -3.57 -13.45 5.18
C PRO A 37 -3.80 -12.52 3.98
N TYR A 38 -5.03 -12.04 3.78
CA TYR A 38 -5.38 -11.15 2.67
C TYR A 38 -4.80 -9.73 2.84
N VAL A 39 -4.72 -9.23 4.07
CA VAL A 39 -4.08 -7.94 4.36
C VAL A 39 -2.58 -8.05 4.08
N HIS A 40 -1.95 -9.11 4.57
CA HIS A 40 -0.53 -9.36 4.35
C HIS A 40 -0.19 -9.51 2.85
N ALA A 41 -1.01 -10.27 2.10
CA ALA A 41 -0.85 -10.42 0.66
C ALA A 41 -1.00 -9.08 -0.09
N SER A 42 -2.00 -8.27 0.27
CA SER A 42 -2.19 -6.92 -0.31
C SER A 42 -1.00 -6.00 -0.03
N LEU A 43 -0.42 -6.05 1.17
CA LEU A 43 0.75 -5.26 1.53
C LEU A 43 2.01 -5.68 0.75
N ILE A 44 2.21 -6.98 0.54
CA ILE A 44 3.30 -7.48 -0.32
C ILE A 44 3.13 -6.97 -1.76
N SER A 45 1.91 -7.05 -2.30
CA SER A 45 1.62 -6.54 -3.65
C SER A 45 1.91 -5.04 -3.76
N TRP A 46 1.47 -4.26 -2.77
CA TRP A 46 1.77 -2.82 -2.72
C TRP A 46 3.26 -2.54 -2.68
N LYS A 47 4.01 -3.25 -1.81
CA LYS A 47 5.46 -3.11 -1.74
C LYS A 47 6.11 -3.34 -3.11
N SER A 48 5.72 -4.39 -3.83
CA SER A 48 6.25 -4.70 -5.16
C SER A 48 6.04 -3.53 -6.13
N VAL A 49 4.83 -2.97 -6.19
CA VAL A 49 4.51 -1.85 -7.08
C VAL A 49 5.34 -0.61 -6.73
N PHE A 50 5.51 -0.30 -5.44
CA PHE A 50 6.34 0.84 -5.02
C PHE A 50 7.83 0.62 -5.28
N ASP A 51 8.31 -0.61 -5.13
CA ASP A 51 9.69 -0.98 -5.47
C ASP A 51 9.93 -0.77 -6.98
N GLU A 52 9.01 -1.21 -7.84
CA GLU A 52 9.06 -0.97 -9.29
C GLU A 52 9.02 0.52 -9.63
N LEU A 53 8.12 1.30 -9.04
CA LEU A 53 8.03 2.75 -9.28
C LEU A 53 9.31 3.49 -8.86
N ARG A 54 9.93 3.07 -7.74
CA ARG A 54 11.21 3.63 -7.29
C ARG A 54 12.31 3.30 -8.28
N ASP A 55 12.40 2.04 -8.71
CA ASP A 55 13.43 1.58 -9.63
C ASP A 55 13.29 2.29 -10.99
N ASP A 56 12.06 2.52 -11.44
CA ASP A 56 11.74 3.36 -12.60
C ASP A 56 12.22 4.80 -12.40
N ALA A 57 11.86 5.47 -11.31
CA ALA A 57 12.30 6.84 -11.05
C ALA A 57 13.83 6.96 -11.05
N GLN A 58 14.53 6.04 -10.39
CA GLN A 58 15.99 6.01 -10.34
C GLN A 58 16.63 5.85 -11.74
N ARG A 59 16.03 5.03 -12.62
CA ARG A 59 16.51 4.89 -14.01
C ARG A 59 16.40 6.19 -14.79
N TRP A 60 15.39 7.02 -14.52
CA TRP A 60 15.17 8.28 -15.23
C TRP A 60 16.04 9.42 -14.67
N GLU A 61 16.35 9.39 -13.37
CA GLU A 61 17.20 10.39 -12.68
C GLU A 61 18.71 10.21 -12.93
N HIS A 62 19.13 9.00 -13.33
CA HIS A 62 20.48 8.71 -13.80
C HIS A 62 20.52 8.67 -15.33
N PRO A 63 20.56 9.81 -16.03
CA PRO A 63 20.85 9.79 -17.46
C PRO A 63 22.29 9.26 -17.61
N ARG A 64 22.43 8.21 -18.42
CA ARG A 64 23.73 7.81 -18.93
C ARG A 64 24.35 8.93 -19.76
#